data_AF-A0A3D4H7R9-F1
#
_entry.id   AF-A0A3D4H7R9-F1
#
_cell.length_a   1.000
_cell.length_b   1.000
_cell.length_c   1.000
_cell.angle_alpha   90.00
_cell.angle_beta   90.00
_cell.angle_gamma   90.00
#
_symmetry.space_group_name_H-M   'P 1'
#
loop_
_entity.id
_entity.type
_entity.pdbx_description
1 polymer ?
#
loop_
_entity_poly.entity_id
_entity_poly.type
_entity_poly.pdbx_seq_one_letter_code
_entity_poly.pdbx_strand_id
1 'polypeptide(L)'
;SRIVHLNVFADDEFVTTYVCDGLIFSTPTGSTAYTLSAGGPLIHPDSRVLSLTPICPHALSNRSIILPDSVELRVENASSDDQLVIAVDGQRNLSTSRDTSIRIKLSSQSLHLAQRPDYSHFKVVRRKLKWSGGYARDMS
;
A
#
# COMPACT_ATOMS: atom_id res chain seq x y z
N SER A 1 -20.10 3.54 -5.28
CA SER A 1 -19.00 2.59 -5.04
C SER A 1 -19.50 1.20 -5.40
N ARG A 2 -18.70 0.38 -6.11
CA ARG A 2 -18.99 -1.06 -6.26
C ARG A 2 -17.96 -1.80 -5.43
N ILE A 3 -18.46 -2.63 -4.53
CA ILE A 3 -17.64 -3.49 -3.68
C ILE A 3 -17.04 -4.58 -4.56
N VAL A 4 -15.75 -4.86 -4.38
CA VAL A 4 -15.06 -5.95 -5.07
C VAL A 4 -14.69 -7.06 -4.09
N HIS A 5 -14.72 -8.29 -4.59
CA HIS A 5 -14.28 -9.48 -3.86
C HIS A 5 -12.92 -9.89 -4.44
N LEU A 6 -11.87 -9.82 -3.63
CA LEU A 6 -10.50 -10.03 -4.07
C LEU A 6 -9.86 -11.15 -3.25
N ASN A 7 -9.57 -12.28 -3.88
CA ASN A 7 -8.77 -13.33 -3.27
C ASN A 7 -7.31 -12.92 -3.32
N VAL A 8 -6.63 -12.94 -2.18
CA VAL A 8 -5.21 -12.58 -2.07
C VAL A 8 -4.40 -13.77 -1.60
N PHE A 9 -3.28 -14.00 -2.28
CA PHE A 9 -2.30 -15.00 -1.94
C PHE A 9 -0.93 -14.34 -1.77
N ALA A 10 -0.13 -14.85 -0.83
CA ALA A 10 1.26 -14.47 -0.61
C ALA A 10 2.13 -15.72 -0.76
N ASP A 11 3.05 -15.74 -1.73
CA ASP A 11 3.87 -16.93 -2.06
C ASP A 11 3.01 -18.21 -2.19
N ASP A 12 1.87 -18.08 -2.88
CA ASP A 12 0.83 -19.11 -3.08
C ASP A 12 0.04 -19.55 -1.82
N GLU A 13 0.35 -19.03 -0.64
CA GLU A 13 -0.48 -19.19 0.56
C GLU A 13 -1.71 -18.28 0.50
N PHE A 14 -2.91 -18.85 0.67
CA PHE A 14 -4.14 -18.06 0.72
C PHE A 14 -4.19 -17.20 1.99
N VAL A 15 -4.24 -15.88 1.80
CA VAL A 15 -4.32 -14.92 2.91
C VAL A 15 -5.78 -14.78 3.35
N THR A 16 -6.63 -14.25 2.46
CA THR A 16 -8.07 -14.11 2.67
C THR A 16 -8.76 -13.59 1.40
N THR A 17 -10.09 -13.54 1.43
CA THR A 17 -10.90 -12.78 0.49
C THR A 17 -11.24 -11.42 1.08
N TYR A 18 -10.80 -10.34 0.43
CA TYR A 18 -11.16 -8.98 0.80
C TYR A 18 -12.46 -8.55 0.12
N VAL A 19 -13.41 -8.06 0.93
CA VAL A 19 -14.63 -7.39 0.48
C VAL A 19 -14.49 -5.90 0.81
N CYS A 20 -14.18 -5.09 -0.21
CA CYS A 20 -13.72 -3.72 -0.03
C CYS A 20 -13.91 -2.89 -1.32
N ASP A 21 -13.62 -1.59 -1.26
CA ASP A 21 -13.57 -0.74 -2.47
C ASP A 21 -12.32 -1.02 -3.32
N GLY A 22 -11.29 -1.62 -2.74
CA GLY A 22 -10.05 -2.00 -3.41
C GLY A 22 -8.90 -2.29 -2.45
N LEU A 23 -7.75 -2.65 -3.02
CA LEU A 23 -6.51 -2.90 -2.28
C LEU A 23 -5.42 -1.93 -2.75
N ILE A 24 -4.62 -1.43 -1.82
CA ILE A 24 -3.41 -0.65 -2.08
C ILE A 24 -2.21 -1.52 -1.75
N PHE A 25 -1.30 -1.64 -2.69
CA PHE A 25 0.02 -2.24 -2.50
C PHE A 25 1.05 -1.13 -2.55
N SER A 26 1.96 -1.09 -1.60
CA SER A 26 2.84 0.06 -1.43
C SER A 26 4.24 -0.32 -1.02
N THR A 27 5.21 0.34 -1.65
CA THR A 27 6.60 0.35 -1.25
C THR A 27 6.77 1.23 0.01
N PRO A 28 7.90 1.13 0.73
CA PRO A 28 8.16 1.99 1.88
C PRO A 28 8.06 3.48 1.56
N THR A 29 8.55 3.90 0.39
CA THR A 29 8.44 5.29 -0.07
C THR A 29 6.98 5.69 -0.35
N GLY A 30 6.18 4.77 -0.89
CA GLY A 30 4.76 4.98 -1.18
C GLY A 30 3.84 4.95 0.05
N SER A 31 4.33 4.47 1.20
CA SER A 31 3.51 4.33 2.41
C SER A 31 2.95 5.66 2.91
N THR A 32 3.63 6.77 2.60
CA THR A 32 3.21 8.14 2.95
C THR A 32 2.15 8.74 2.01
N ALA A 33 1.80 8.03 0.94
CA ALA A 33 0.80 8.44 -0.04
C ALA A 33 -0.59 7.83 0.30
N TYR A 34 -1.24 7.18 -0.67
CA TYR A 34 -2.62 6.73 -0.52
C TYR A 34 -2.78 5.66 0.58
N THR A 35 -1.75 4.85 0.82
CA THR A 35 -1.68 3.91 1.94
C THR A 35 -1.94 4.61 3.28
N LEU A 36 -1.30 5.75 3.53
CA LEU A 36 -1.50 6.52 4.77
C LEU A 36 -2.95 7.00 4.89
N SER A 37 -3.53 7.50 3.81
CA SER A 37 -4.93 7.95 3.78
C SER A 37 -5.92 6.82 4.03
N ALA A 38 -5.60 5.59 3.61
CA ALA A 38 -6.41 4.40 3.84
C ALA A 38 -6.19 3.75 5.22
N GLY A 39 -5.42 4.39 6.12
CA GLY A 39 -5.15 3.88 7.47
C GLY A 39 -4.02 2.86 7.55
N GLY A 40 -3.18 2.78 6.50
CA GLY A 40 -1.95 2.00 6.50
C GLY A 40 -0.81 2.69 7.29
N PRO A 41 0.27 1.94 7.57
CA PRO A 41 1.36 2.44 8.40
C PRO A 41 2.29 3.43 7.68
N LEU A 42 2.96 4.27 8.48
CA LEU A 42 4.16 4.98 8.05
C LEU A 42 5.34 3.99 8.07
N ILE A 43 6.03 3.84 6.94
CA ILE A 43 7.17 2.93 6.76
C ILE A 43 8.39 3.76 6.42
N HIS A 44 9.52 3.49 7.07
CA HIS A 44 10.78 4.17 6.76
C HIS A 44 11.26 3.77 5.35
N PRO A 45 11.77 4.71 4.52
CA PRO A 45 12.18 4.43 3.15
C PRO A 45 13.23 3.32 3.01
N ASP A 46 14.09 3.15 4.02
CA ASP A 46 15.16 2.14 4.03
C ASP A 46 14.66 0.73 4.44
N SER A 47 13.39 0.60 4.85
CA SER A 47 12.82 -0.70 5.21
C SER A 47 12.68 -1.58 3.97
N ARG A 48 12.98 -2.87 4.11
CA ARG A 48 12.85 -3.86 3.03
C ARG A 48 11.55 -4.64 3.16
N VAL A 49 10.44 -3.98 2.84
CA VAL A 49 9.10 -4.52 3.01
C VAL A 49 8.14 -4.05 1.91
N LEU A 50 7.06 -4.81 1.71
CA LEU A 50 5.89 -4.41 0.94
C LEU A 50 4.70 -4.32 1.89
N SER A 51 3.79 -3.35 1.70
CA SER A 51 2.55 -3.29 2.48
C SER A 51 1.31 -3.47 1.62
N LEU A 52 0.32 -4.19 2.15
CA LEU A 52 -1.04 -4.29 1.65
C LEU A 52 -1.98 -3.54 2.60
N THR A 53 -2.83 -2.67 2.05
CA THR A 53 -3.84 -1.92 2.81
C THR A 53 -5.19 -1.94 2.08
N PRO A 54 -6.26 -2.48 2.71
CA PRO A 54 -7.59 -2.45 2.12
C PRO A 54 -8.24 -1.06 2.21
N ILE A 55 -8.99 -0.68 1.18
CA ILE A 55 -9.75 0.59 1.12
C ILE A 55 -11.18 0.32 1.57
N CYS A 56 -11.64 1.02 2.62
CA CYS A 56 -13.00 0.88 3.16
C CYS A 56 -13.45 -0.59 3.29
N PRO A 57 -12.69 -1.46 3.99
CA PRO A 57 -13.07 -2.86 4.13
C PRO A 57 -14.38 -3.00 4.88
N HIS A 58 -15.26 -3.89 4.41
CA HIS A 58 -16.54 -4.16 5.08
C HIS A 58 -16.38 -5.01 6.35
N ALA A 59 -15.32 -5.81 6.42
CA ALA A 59 -15.00 -6.61 7.60
C ALA A 59 -14.15 -5.82 8.61
N LEU A 60 -14.63 -5.70 9.86
CA LEU A 60 -13.91 -5.02 10.95
C LEU A 60 -12.60 -5.70 11.35
N SER A 61 -12.40 -6.97 10.98
CA SER A 61 -11.17 -7.72 11.23
C SER A 61 -10.06 -7.41 10.22
N ASN A 62 -10.36 -6.77 9.09
CA ASN A 62 -9.36 -6.48 8.08
C ASN A 62 -8.31 -5.50 8.63
N ARG A 63 -7.04 -5.81 8.38
CA ARG A 63 -5.89 -4.99 8.80
C ARG A 63 -4.96 -4.82 7.60
N SER A 64 -4.18 -3.73 7.65
CA SER A 64 -3.01 -3.62 6.78
C SER A 64 -1.98 -4.67 7.17
N ILE A 65 -1.29 -5.23 6.19
CA ILE A 65 -0.26 -6.26 6.38
C ILE A 65 1.06 -5.71 5.88
N ILE A 66 2.13 -5.90 6.67
CA ILE A 66 3.51 -5.65 6.25
C ILE A 66 4.13 -7.01 5.95
N LEU A 67 4.70 -7.14 4.75
CA LEU A 67 5.26 -8.37 4.21
C LEU A 67 6.75 -8.16 3.86
N PRO A 68 7.56 -9.23 3.86
CA PRO A 68 8.95 -9.15 3.41
C PRO A 68 9.04 -8.68 1.95
N ASP A 69 10.16 -8.07 1.57
CA ASP A 69 10.37 -7.58 0.20
C ASP A 69 10.48 -8.69 -0.86
N SER A 70 10.73 -9.93 -0.42
CA SER A 70 10.81 -11.11 -1.27
C SER A 70 9.45 -11.68 -1.69
N VAL A 71 8.35 -11.23 -1.07
CA VAL A 71 7.02 -11.80 -1.30
C VAL A 71 6.55 -11.56 -2.74
N GLU A 72 5.91 -12.56 -3.34
CA GLU A 72 5.06 -12.38 -4.51
C GLU A 72 3.59 -12.45 -4.08
N LEU A 73 2.86 -11.35 -4.31
CA LEU A 73 1.43 -11.28 -4.07
C LEU A 73 0.67 -11.59 -5.34
N ARG A 74 -0.34 -12.45 -5.24
CA ARG A 74 -1.30 -12.73 -6.31
C ARG A 74 -2.69 -12.30 -5.88
N VAL A 75 -3.33 -11.49 -6.72
CA VAL A 75 -4.70 -11.02 -6.52
C VAL A 75 -5.58 -11.56 -7.63
N GLU A 76 -6.68 -12.18 -7.25
CA GLU A 76 -7.68 -12.72 -8.17
C GLU A 76 -9.02 -12.06 -7.96
N ASN A 77 -9.65 -11.68 -9.06
CA ASN A 77 -10.97 -11.08 -9.05
C ASN A 77 -12.05 -12.15 -8.87
N ALA A 78 -12.64 -12.22 -7.67
CA ALA A 78 -13.73 -13.13 -7.37
C ALA A 78 -15.12 -12.53 -7.69
N SER A 79 -15.21 -11.24 -7.98
CA SER A 79 -16.47 -10.58 -8.37
C SER A 79 -17.02 -11.13 -9.70
N SER A 80 -18.35 -11.15 -9.86
CA SER A 80 -19.00 -11.79 -11.01
C SER A 80 -18.92 -10.99 -12.32
N ASP A 81 -18.92 -9.65 -12.29
CA ASP A 81 -19.02 -8.81 -13.50
C ASP A 81 -18.22 -7.49 -13.42
N ASP A 82 -17.27 -7.38 -12.51
CA ASP A 82 -16.49 -6.15 -12.32
C ASP A 82 -15.13 -6.24 -12.98
N GLN A 83 -14.81 -5.31 -13.89
CA GLN A 83 -13.44 -5.08 -14.32
C GLN A 83 -12.69 -4.36 -13.20
N LEU A 84 -11.52 -4.87 -12.82
CA LEU A 84 -10.67 -4.16 -11.87
C LEU A 84 -9.86 -3.11 -12.63
N VAL A 85 -9.87 -1.89 -12.11
CA VAL A 85 -8.98 -0.82 -12.58
C VAL A 85 -7.72 -0.85 -11.73
N ILE A 86 -6.57 -0.90 -12.40
CA ILE A 86 -5.26 -0.88 -11.74
C ILE A 86 -4.65 0.48 -11.98
N ALA A 87 -4.29 1.14 -10.89
CA ALA A 87 -3.53 2.39 -10.91
C ALA A 87 -2.15 2.15 -10.31
N VAL A 88 -1.11 2.65 -11.00
CA VAL A 88 0.27 2.59 -10.54
C VAL A 88 0.76 4.02 -10.40
N ASP A 89 1.28 4.38 -9.22
CA ASP A 89 1.74 5.73 -8.89
C ASP A 89 0.76 6.86 -9.25
N GLY A 90 -0.54 6.59 -9.06
CA GLY A 90 -1.63 7.54 -9.32
C GLY A 90 -2.08 7.64 -10.78
N GLN A 91 -1.44 6.90 -11.69
CA GLN A 91 -1.83 6.83 -13.10
C GLN A 91 -2.66 5.57 -13.35
N ARG A 92 -3.85 5.74 -13.94
CA ARG A 92 -4.73 4.62 -14.30
C ARG A 92 -4.20 3.97 -15.57
N ASN A 93 -3.47 2.87 -15.38
CA ASN A 93 -2.63 2.35 -16.44
C ASN A 93 -3.21 1.07 -17.06
N LEU A 94 -4.04 0.31 -16.33
CA LEU A 94 -4.47 -1.01 -16.78
C LEU A 94 -5.90 -1.33 -16.28
N SER A 95 -6.59 -2.22 -16.98
CA SER A 95 -7.76 -2.94 -16.49
C SER A 95 -7.55 -4.44 -16.60
N THR A 96 -8.13 -5.20 -15.68
CA THR A 96 -8.08 -6.67 -15.72
C THR A 96 -9.48 -7.27 -15.63
N SER A 97 -9.68 -8.37 -16.36
CA SER A 97 -10.89 -9.17 -16.34
C SER A 97 -10.84 -10.23 -15.23
N ARG A 98 -11.92 -11.01 -15.09
CA ARG A 98 -12.07 -12.06 -14.08
C ARG A 98 -11.03 -13.17 -14.18
N ASP A 99 -10.64 -13.53 -15.40
CA ASP A 99 -9.79 -14.69 -15.67
C ASP A 99 -8.29 -14.39 -15.63
N THR A 100 -7.92 -13.16 -15.25
CA THR A 100 -6.53 -12.72 -15.20
C THR A 100 -6.16 -12.36 -13.77
N SER A 101 -5.17 -13.05 -13.23
CA SER A 101 -4.59 -12.72 -11.93
C SER A 101 -3.57 -11.60 -12.04
N ILE A 102 -3.56 -10.72 -11.03
CA ILE A 102 -2.57 -9.66 -10.90
C ILE A 102 -1.46 -10.19 -10.01
N ARG A 103 -0.21 -10.14 -10.48
CA ARG A 103 0.97 -10.45 -9.67
C ARG A 103 1.72 -9.18 -9.33
N ILE A 104 2.04 -9.01 -8.05
CA ILE A 104 2.72 -7.85 -7.50
C ILE A 104 3.96 -8.35 -6.75
N LYS A 105 5.12 -7.81 -7.11
CA LYS A 105 6.38 -8.05 -6.42
C LYS A 105 7.23 -6.79 -6.47
N LEU A 106 8.17 -6.66 -5.54
CA LEU A 106 9.16 -5.60 -5.63
C LEU A 106 10.09 -5.85 -6.82
N SER A 107 10.41 -4.79 -7.54
CA SER A 107 11.34 -4.84 -8.67
C SER A 107 12.76 -5.09 -8.15
N SER A 108 13.55 -5.87 -8.91
CA SER A 108 14.99 -5.99 -8.67
C SER A 108 15.76 -4.71 -9.02
N GLN A 109 15.12 -3.77 -9.72
CA GLN A 109 15.69 -2.47 -10.04
C GLN A 109 15.36 -1.46 -8.94
N SER A 110 16.40 -0.84 -8.38
CA SER A 110 16.26 0.24 -7.41
C SER A 110 16.43 1.60 -8.10
N LEU A 111 15.68 2.60 -7.60
CA LEU A 111 15.82 3.99 -8.03
C LEU A 111 16.79 4.72 -7.09
N HIS A 112 17.90 5.22 -7.63
CA HIS A 112 18.84 6.05 -6.88
C HIS A 112 18.34 7.50 -6.83
N LEU A 113 17.93 7.93 -5.63
CA LEU A 113 17.47 9.29 -5.39
C LEU A 113 18.59 10.13 -4.77
N ALA A 114 18.88 11.28 -5.37
CA ALA A 114 19.76 12.27 -4.77
C ALA A 114 19.10 12.89 -3.54
N GLN A 115 19.81 12.88 -2.41
CA GLN A 115 19.37 13.52 -1.18
C GLN A 115 20.36 14.62 -0.79
N ARG A 116 19.84 15.66 -0.14
CA ARG A 116 20.72 16.66 0.47
C ARG A 116 21.47 16.02 1.64
N PRO A 117 22.72 16.44 1.94
CA PRO A 117 23.47 15.92 3.08
C PRO A 117 22.77 16.08 4.43
N ASP A 118 21.90 17.10 4.57
CA ASP A 118 21.11 17.40 5.77
C ASP A 118 19.70 16.77 5.76
N TYR A 119 19.46 15.78 4.89
CA TYR A 119 18.17 15.10 4.82
C TYR A 119 17.85 14.37 6.13
N SER A 120 16.63 14.58 6.64
CA SER A 120 16.10 13.84 7.78
C SER A 120 14.67 13.43 7.46
N HIS A 121 14.46 12.13 7.30
CA HIS A 121 13.17 11.56 6.93
C HIS A 121 12.05 12.02 7.89
N PHE A 122 12.24 11.80 9.20
CA PHE A 122 11.24 12.19 10.20
C PHE A 122 11.03 13.71 10.30
N LYS A 123 12.04 14.55 10.00
CA LYS A 123 11.83 16.00 9.91
C LYS A 123 10.86 16.35 8.78
N VAL A 124 10.99 15.69 7.62
CA VAL A 124 10.09 15.87 6.49
C VAL A 124 8.68 15.37 6.83
N VAL A 125 8.56 14.17 7.41
CA VAL A 125 7.26 13.59 7.79
C VAL A 125 6.55 14.46 8.83
N ARG A 126 7.23 14.87 9.91
CA ARG A 126 6.64 15.77 10.93
C ARG A 126 6.13 17.06 10.32
N ARG A 127 6.92 17.69 9.44
CA ARG A 127 6.51 18.92 8.75
C ARG A 127 5.29 18.70 7.86
N LYS A 128 5.27 17.64 7.05
CA LYS A 128 4.18 17.37 6.10
C LYS A 128 2.88 16.94 6.78
N LEU A 129 2.96 16.13 7.84
CA LEU A 129 1.80 15.62 8.57
C LEU A 129 1.38 16.52 9.73
N LYS A 130 2.10 17.62 10.00
CA LYS A 130 1.97 18.43 11.22
C LYS A 130 2.00 17.55 12.49
N TRP A 131 2.81 16.50 12.46
CA TRP A 131 2.81 15.48 13.50
C TRP A 131 3.60 15.94 14.72
N SER A 132 2.87 16.20 15.81
CA SER A 132 3.43 16.50 17.13
C SER A 132 2.97 15.42 18.11
N GLY A 133 3.90 14.89 18.91
CA GLY A 133 3.65 13.83 19.90
C GLY A 133 2.94 14.31 21.16
N GLY A 134 2.17 15.41 21.09
CA GLY A 134 1.40 15.91 22.22
C GLY A 134 2.22 16.43 23.40
N TYR A 135 3.27 17.23 23.17
CA TYR A 135 3.73 18.28 24.09
C TYR A 135 4.40 19.36 23.25
N ALA A 136 3.61 20.35 22.81
CA ALA A 136 4.17 21.60 22.31
C ALA A 136 4.75 22.33 23.53
N ARG A 137 6.06 22.24 23.75
CA ARG A 137 6.74 23.36 24.39
C ARG A 137 6.93 24.38 23.29
N ASP A 138 6.24 25.51 23.41
CA ASP A 138 6.61 26.72 22.71
C ASP A 138 8.11 26.90 22.88
N MET A 139 8.84 26.74 21.78
CA MET A 139 10.23 27.17 21.73
C MET A 139 10.17 28.68 21.52
N SER A 140 10.41 29.39 22.62
CA SER A 140 10.67 30.83 22.69
C SER A 140 11.63 31.30 21.62
#